data_AF-A0A453NP51-F1
#
_entry.id   AF-A0A453NP51-F1
#
_cell.length_a   1.000
_cell.length_b   1.000
_cell.length_c   1.000
_cell.angle_alpha   90.00
_cell.angle_beta   90.00
_cell.angle_gamma   90.00
#
_symmetry.space_group_name_H-M   'P 1'
#
loop_
_entity.id
_entity.type
_entity.pdbx_description
1 polymer ?
#
loop_
_entity_poly.entity_id
_entity_poly.type
_entity_poly.pdbx_seq_one_letter_code
_entity_poly.pdbx_strand_id
1 'polypeptide(L)' 'HTNITAESMKSLNIPKGVRRVLFRTLNTDRGLMWKAAGDMSYVGFTEDGAQWLVDNTDIKLVGD' A
#
# COMPACT_ATOMS: atom_id res chain seq x y z
N HIS A 1 10.88 -2.56 8.68
CA HIS A 1 9.85 -1.71 8.06
C HIS A 1 9.85 -2.08 6.60
N THR A 2 8.77 -2.69 6.11
CA THR A 2 8.73 -3.16 4.71
C THR A 2 7.73 -2.29 3.99
N ASN A 3 8.22 -1.44 3.09
CA ASN A 3 7.37 -0.64 2.21
C ASN A 3 6.59 -1.55 1.25
N ILE A 4 5.52 -1.01 0.67
CA ILE A 4 4.66 -1.74 -0.25
C ILE A 4 5.31 -1.71 -1.64
N THR A 5 6.06 -2.76 -1.98
CA THR A 5 6.86 -2.90 -3.22
C THR A 5 6.12 -3.60 -4.35
N ALA A 6 6.65 -3.54 -5.58
CA ALA A 6 6.09 -4.29 -6.72
C ALA A 6 6.10 -5.80 -6.47
N GLU A 7 7.12 -6.34 -5.79
CA GLU A 7 7.18 -7.75 -5.41
C GLU A 7 6.04 -8.12 -4.47
N SER A 8 5.78 -7.27 -3.46
CA SER A 8 4.65 -7.42 -2.56
C SER A 8 3.34 -7.45 -3.34
N MET A 9 3.16 -6.53 -4.30
CA MET A 9 1.94 -6.48 -5.13
C MET A 9 1.76 -7.69 -6.03
N LYS A 10 2.83 -8.19 -6.66
CA LYS A 10 2.78 -9.39 -7.52
C LYS A 10 2.31 -10.64 -6.78
N SER A 11 2.66 -10.76 -5.51
CA SER A 11 2.22 -11.88 -4.67
C SER A 11 0.73 -11.82 -4.32
N LEU A 12 0.11 -10.64 -4.46
CA LEU A 12 -1.32 -10.47 -4.24
C LEU A 12 -2.04 -10.84 -5.54
N ASN A 13 -2.73 -11.98 -5.51
CA ASN A 13 -3.60 -12.43 -6.61
C ASN A 13 -4.87 -11.58 -6.68
N ILE A 14 -4.73 -10.27 -6.91
CA ILE A 14 -5.82 -9.31 -6.98
C ILE A 14 -6.68 -9.64 -8.21
N PRO A 15 -7.97 -9.99 -8.02
CA PRO A 15 -8.84 -10.30 -9.15
C PRO A 15 -9.08 -9.08 -10.04
N LYS A 16 -9.23 -9.31 -11.35
CA LYS A 16 -9.68 -8.27 -12.29
C LYS A 16 -11.05 -7.73 -11.89
N GLY A 17 -11.30 -6.45 -12.16
CA GLY A 17 -12.53 -5.76 -11.80
C GLY A 17 -12.56 -5.16 -10.39
N VAL A 18 -11.57 -5.46 -9.53
CA VAL A 18 -11.43 -4.77 -8.23
C VAL A 18 -11.04 -3.31 -8.47
N ARG A 19 -11.84 -2.38 -7.92
CA ARG A 19 -11.63 -0.94 -8.12
C ARG A 19 -11.03 -0.20 -6.93
N ARG A 20 -11.12 -0.78 -5.72
CA ARG A 20 -10.69 -0.16 -4.46
C ARG A 20 -10.07 -1.21 -3.56
N VAL A 21 -8.94 -0.86 -2.93
CA VAL A 21 -8.25 -1.72 -1.96
C VAL A 21 -7.80 -0.86 -0.77
N LEU A 22 -7.85 -1.46 0.42
CA LEU A 22 -7.25 -0.93 1.64
C LEU A 22 -6.12 -1.87 2.06
N PHE A 23 -4.92 -1.33 2.20
CA PHE A 23 -3.76 -2.08 2.68
C PHE A 23 -3.61 -1.85 4.17
N ARG A 24 -3.66 -2.92 4.96
CA ARG A 24 -3.35 -2.81 6.38
C ARG A 24 -1.83 -2.87 6.56
N THR A 25 -1.25 -1.76 7.02
CA THR A 25 0.18 -1.64 7.31
C THR A 25 0.45 -1.67 8.82
N LEU A 26 1.73 -1.81 9.21
CA LEU A 26 2.15 -1.68 10.61
C LEU A 26 1.97 -0.25 11.16
N ASN A 27 1.59 0.73 10.33
CA ASN A 27 1.32 2.11 10.77
C ASN A 27 0.14 2.16 11.74
N THR A 28 -0.89 1.37 11.49
CA THR A 28 -2.06 1.26 12.37
C THR A 28 -1.70 0.49 13.65
N ASP A 29 -1.00 -0.64 13.53
CA ASP A 29 -0.60 -1.48 14.68
C ASP A 29 0.34 -0.75 15.66
N ARG A 30 1.15 0.18 15.14
CA ARG A 30 2.09 0.98 15.95
C ARG A 30 1.52 2.31 16.41
N GLY A 31 0.25 2.59 16.11
CA GLY A 31 -0.40 3.86 16.45
C GLY A 31 0.25 5.09 15.81
N LEU A 32 0.98 4.91 14.69
CA LEU A 32 1.68 6.03 14.03
C LEU A 32 0.71 7.06 13.46
N MET A 33 -0.51 6.64 13.12
CA MET A 33 -1.60 7.52 12.69
C MET A 33 -2.03 8.54 13.78
N TRP A 34 -1.66 8.30 15.04
CA TRP A 34 -2.02 9.14 16.19
C TRP A 34 -0.86 10.00 16.70
N LYS A 35 0.30 9.96 16.03
CA LYS A 35 1.44 10.81 16.38
C LYS A 35 1.36 12.15 15.64
N ALA A 36 1.51 13.25 16.38
CA ALA A 36 1.38 14.61 15.85
C ALA A 36 2.51 15.05 14.90
N ALA A 37 3.66 14.38 14.94
CA ALA A 37 4.78 14.60 14.04
C ALA A 37 4.91 13.41 13.10
N GLY A 38 5.05 13.67 11.79
CA GLY A 38 5.29 12.65 10.78
C GLY A 38 6.52 11.82 11.13
N ASP A 39 6.31 10.59 11.56
CA ASP A 39 7.36 9.65 11.89
C ASP A 39 7.88 9.07 10.56
N MET A 40 9.15 9.29 10.23
CA MET A 40 9.75 8.81 8.98
C MET A 40 9.78 7.28 8.86
N SER A 41 9.36 6.56 9.91
CA SER A 41 9.19 5.11 9.89
C SER A 41 7.85 4.63 9.30
N TYR A 42 7.04 5.55 8.76
CA TYR A 42 5.81 5.29 8.04
C TYR A 42 6.04 4.31 6.87
N VAL A 43 5.21 3.27 6.81
CA VAL A 43 5.17 2.31 5.70
C VAL A 43 4.25 2.86 4.62
N GLY A 44 4.77 3.05 3.41
CA GLY A 44 3.97 3.50 2.27
C GLY A 44 4.32 2.73 1.00
N PHE A 45 3.67 3.10 -0.09
CA PHE A 45 4.01 2.60 -1.42
C PHE A 45 5.39 3.10 -1.85
N THR A 46 6.18 2.19 -2.40
CA THR A 46 7.28 2.59 -3.28
C THR A 46 6.71 2.91 -4.66
N GLU A 47 7.46 3.67 -5.45
CA GLU A 47 7.07 4.07 -6.81
C GLU A 47 6.76 2.85 -7.69
N ASP A 48 7.60 1.81 -7.65
CA ASP A 48 7.42 0.58 -8.40
C ASP A 48 6.18 -0.23 -7.92
N GLY A 49 5.88 -0.20 -6.62
CA GLY A 49 4.68 -0.82 -6.07
C GLY A 49 3.40 -0.15 -6.57
N ALA A 50 3.39 1.19 -6.58
CA ALA A 50 2.27 1.97 -7.12
C ALA A 50 2.10 1.75 -8.63
N GLN A 51 3.19 1.78 -9.40
CA GLN A 51 3.16 1.57 -10.85
C GLN A 51 2.64 0.18 -11.20
N TRP A 52 3.02 -0.85 -10.43
CA TRP A 52 2.52 -2.21 -10.66
C TRP A 52 0.99 -2.28 -10.58
N LEU A 53 0.36 -1.61 -9.61
CA LEU A 53 -1.10 -1.59 -9.49
C LEU A 53 -1.78 -0.92 -10.69
N VAL A 54 -1.21 0.17 -11.19
CA VAL A 54 -1.73 0.90 -12.37
C VAL A 54 -1.69 0.02 -13.61
N ASP A 55 -0.59 -0.71 -13.82
CA ASP A 55 -0.37 -1.48 -15.04
C ASP A 55 -1.10 -2.83 -15.03
N ASN A 56 -1.33 -3.41 -13.86
CA ASN A 56 -1.76 -4.80 -13.73
C ASN A 56 -3.18 -4.98 -13.14
N THR A 57 -3.80 -3.91 -12.66
CA THR A 57 -5.12 -3.98 -11.99
C THR A 57 -6.08 -2.89 -12.46
N ASP A 58 -7.37 -3.06 -12.17
CA ASP A 58 -8.40 -2.05 -12.43
C ASP A 58 -8.58 -1.04 -11.28
N ILE A 59 -7.67 -1.04 -10.30
CA ILE A 59 -7.77 -0.23 -9.08
C ILE A 59 -7.69 1.25 -9.44
N LYS A 60 -8.60 2.04 -8.87
CA LYS A 60 -8.71 3.49 -9.06
C LYS A 60 -8.51 4.29 -7.76
N LEU A 61 -8.49 3.60 -6.62
CA LEU A 61 -8.26 4.20 -5.32
C LEU A 61 -7.59 3.20 -4.38
N VAL A 62 -6.58 3.68 -3.67
CA VAL A 62 -5.86 2.95 -2.63
C VAL A 62 -5.85 3.79 -1.36
N GLY A 63 -5.98 3.12 -0.21
CA GLY A 63 -5.62 3.66 1.10
C GLY A 63 -4.69 2.69 1.83
N ASP A 64 -3.81 3.20 2.68
CA ASP A 64 -2.77 2.47 3.43
C ASP A 64 -2.74 2.80 4.93
#